data_AF-I3Y9G2-F1
#
_entry.id   AF-I3Y9G2-F1
#
_cell.length_a   1.000
_cell.length_b   1.000
_cell.length_c   1.000
_cell.angle_alpha   90.00
_cell.angle_beta   90.00
_cell.angle_gamma   90.00
#
_symmetry.space_group_name_H-M   'P 1'
#
loop_
_entity.id
_entity.type
_entity.pdbx_description
1 polymer ?
#
loop_
_entity_poly.entity_id
_entity_poly.type
_entity_poly.pdbx_seq_one_letter_code
_entity_poly.pdbx_strand_id
1 'polypeptide(L)'
;MTDPQLLRVRSIQVDRLFDLFDHRVDLKLEERVTILHGPNGVGKTMLLRMVNALLDGRYSLFQQVPFRRFVLELTDDSKVELTLGPKKASRDKRNQDKARLLHLTYFHKGKEVEPYEVPANKDVVSMADAIAARIPWVNRAGDGVWTDERAGMELLAAEEIVARYRDEVPIRLLPDPGLADPVWLKELRDKVNVHLIAAQRLLRVTNDDPRRYRTGPRTIFTVLDYARDVQVRINDTMARYGQQSQSLDQSFPQRLLNSRTAMLPAETLKQRMEKLDARRADLKEIGLLDEPGSNPFDTAALSTLDPAQQSVMALYVEDTEQKLSVLDDLARRARLLLDNVNRKFHHKHIRIDRELGLVAEGEQGRPLALDALSSGEQHELVLHYDLLFRVRPNTLVLIDEPELSLHVAWQKRFLPDLLEIVETAQFDVLMATHSPFIVGDRSDLMIGLDAHLV
;
A
#
# COMPACT_ATOMS: atom_id res chain seq x y z
N MET A 1 13.98 17.80 13.22
CA MET A 1 14.42 16.69 12.36
C MET A 1 13.68 16.89 11.05
N THR A 2 14.40 17.30 9.99
CA THR A 2 13.84 17.43 8.64
C THR A 2 13.39 16.06 8.18
N ASP A 3 12.12 15.92 7.81
CA ASP A 3 11.57 14.71 7.19
C ASP A 3 12.51 14.32 6.02
N PRO A 4 13.06 13.09 5.96
CA PRO A 4 13.91 12.71 4.85
C PRO A 4 13.12 12.85 3.56
N GLN A 5 13.65 13.63 2.62
CA GLN A 5 13.03 13.79 1.31
C GLN A 5 12.94 12.41 0.64
N LEU A 6 11.71 11.91 0.48
CA LEU A 6 11.47 10.62 -0.17
C LEU A 6 11.93 10.68 -1.62
N LEU A 7 12.52 9.58 -2.09
CA LEU A 7 13.06 9.42 -3.44
C LEU A 7 12.16 8.49 -4.25
N ARG A 8 12.25 8.62 -5.58
CA ARG A 8 11.53 7.75 -6.53
C ARG A 8 12.56 6.91 -7.29
N VAL A 9 12.14 5.72 -7.72
CA VAL A 9 12.98 4.85 -8.55
C VAL A 9 12.95 5.36 -9.98
N ARG A 10 14.12 5.69 -10.54
CA ARG A 10 14.25 6.18 -11.92
C ARG A 10 14.34 5.05 -12.92
N SER A 11 15.19 4.06 -12.64
CA SER A 11 15.40 2.95 -13.56
C SER A 11 15.82 1.68 -12.86
N ILE A 12 15.48 0.55 -13.47
CA ILE A 12 15.82 -0.79 -13.03
C ILE A 12 16.54 -1.49 -14.17
N GLN A 13 17.64 -2.16 -13.89
CA GLN A 13 18.37 -2.96 -14.85
C GLN A 13 18.73 -4.31 -14.26
N VAL A 14 18.61 -5.38 -15.05
CA VAL A 14 19.12 -6.70 -14.70
C VAL A 14 19.84 -7.29 -15.90
N ASP A 15 21.06 -7.75 -15.69
CA ASP A 15 21.89 -8.40 -16.69
C ASP A 15 21.90 -9.91 -16.42
N ARG A 16 21.75 -10.70 -17.49
CA ARG A 16 21.75 -12.17 -17.51
C ARG A 16 20.74 -12.79 -16.55
N LEU A 17 19.53 -12.22 -16.45
CA LEU A 17 18.44 -12.84 -15.71
C LEU A 17 18.15 -14.23 -16.29
N PHE A 18 18.09 -15.23 -15.41
CA PHE A 18 18.03 -16.65 -15.75
C PHE A 18 19.18 -17.13 -16.65
N ASP A 19 20.31 -16.42 -16.63
CA ASP A 19 21.47 -16.57 -17.51
C ASP A 19 21.19 -16.24 -19.00
N LEU A 20 20.00 -15.69 -19.33
CA LEU A 20 19.51 -15.53 -20.70
C LEU A 20 19.22 -14.08 -21.12
N PHE A 21 18.62 -13.29 -20.24
CA PHE A 21 18.01 -12.01 -20.63
C PHE A 21 18.66 -10.80 -19.96
N ASP A 22 18.85 -9.73 -20.72
CA ASP A 22 19.22 -8.41 -20.20
C ASP A 22 17.99 -7.49 -20.32
N HIS A 23 17.56 -6.89 -19.21
CA HIS A 23 16.42 -5.98 -19.18
C HIS A 23 16.82 -4.64 -18.59
N ARG A 24 16.34 -3.56 -19.22
CA ARG A 24 16.41 -2.20 -18.68
C ARG A 24 15.03 -1.56 -18.76
N VAL A 25 14.60 -0.99 -17.64
CA VAL A 25 13.29 -0.36 -17.47
C VAL A 25 13.50 1.03 -16.90
N ASP A 26 13.30 2.05 -17.71
CA ASP A 26 13.31 3.45 -17.28
C ASP A 26 11.87 3.87 -16.94
N LEU A 27 11.59 4.20 -15.67
CA LEU A 27 10.23 4.46 -15.20
C LEU A 27 9.67 5.78 -15.78
N LYS A 28 8.39 5.74 -16.11
CA LYS A 28 7.59 6.89 -16.59
C LYS A 28 7.16 7.77 -15.40
N LEU A 29 8.07 8.62 -14.94
CA LEU A 29 7.90 9.40 -13.72
C LEU A 29 6.89 10.56 -13.85
N GLU A 30 6.60 11.03 -15.06
CA GLU A 30 5.60 12.10 -15.26
C GLU A 30 4.19 11.54 -15.19
N GLU A 31 3.95 10.43 -15.90
CA GLU A 31 2.67 9.72 -15.93
C GLU A 31 2.45 8.84 -14.70
N ARG A 32 3.51 8.60 -13.91
CA ARG A 32 3.55 7.76 -12.70
C ARG A 32 3.14 6.31 -12.92
N VAL A 33 2.94 5.86 -14.15
CA VAL A 33 2.57 4.47 -14.49
C VAL A 33 3.48 3.94 -15.58
N THR A 34 4.14 2.83 -15.33
CA THR A 34 5.00 2.12 -16.27
C THR A 34 4.48 0.69 -16.45
N ILE A 35 4.30 0.24 -17.69
CA ILE A 35 3.73 -1.07 -18.00
C ILE A 35 4.77 -1.96 -18.68
N LEU A 36 5.13 -3.06 -18.02
CA LEU A 36 5.98 -4.10 -18.57
C LEU A 36 5.17 -5.05 -19.44
N HIS A 37 5.60 -5.23 -20.67
CA HIS A 37 5.04 -6.23 -21.58
C HIS A 37 6.15 -7.09 -22.19
N GLY A 38 5.80 -8.30 -22.61
CA GLY A 38 6.73 -9.22 -23.26
C GLY A 38 6.22 -10.67 -23.19
N PRO A 39 6.85 -11.61 -23.89
CA PRO A 39 6.45 -13.02 -23.86
C PRO A 39 6.46 -13.64 -22.45
N ASN A 40 5.80 -14.80 -22.29
CA ASN A 40 5.86 -15.56 -21.04
C ASN A 40 7.30 -16.07 -20.84
N GLY A 41 7.78 -16.03 -19.59
CA GLY A 41 9.11 -16.54 -19.24
C GLY A 41 10.27 -15.55 -19.35
N VAL A 42 10.06 -14.33 -19.90
CA VAL A 42 11.13 -13.30 -19.96
C VAL A 42 11.48 -12.70 -18.58
N GLY A 43 10.69 -12.98 -17.54
CA GLY A 43 11.01 -12.60 -16.16
C GLY A 43 10.31 -11.36 -15.63
N LYS A 44 9.20 -10.88 -16.22
CA LYS A 44 8.38 -9.75 -15.72
C LYS A 44 8.11 -9.83 -14.22
N THR A 45 7.46 -10.91 -13.77
CA THR A 45 7.16 -11.16 -12.36
C THR A 45 8.43 -11.23 -11.50
N MET A 46 9.51 -11.82 -12.03
CA MET A 46 10.77 -11.91 -11.30
C MET A 46 11.40 -10.53 -11.10
N LEU A 47 11.35 -9.66 -12.12
CA LEU A 47 11.86 -8.29 -12.03
C LEU A 47 11.14 -7.51 -10.92
N LEU A 48 9.80 -7.58 -10.88
CA LEU A 48 9.01 -6.98 -9.78
C LEU A 48 9.44 -7.54 -8.42
N ARG A 49 9.57 -8.87 -8.31
CA ARG A 49 9.99 -9.51 -7.05
C ARG A 49 11.40 -9.12 -6.62
N MET A 50 12.34 -8.94 -7.56
CA MET A 50 13.71 -8.49 -7.26
C MET A 50 13.73 -7.05 -6.76
N VAL A 51 12.99 -6.13 -7.39
CA VAL A 51 12.86 -4.74 -6.90
C VAL A 51 12.31 -4.73 -5.48
N ASN A 52 11.21 -5.46 -5.26
CA ASN A 52 10.59 -5.55 -3.95
C ASN A 52 11.54 -6.15 -2.90
N ALA A 53 12.25 -7.21 -3.27
CA ALA A 53 13.22 -7.87 -2.41
C ALA A 53 14.39 -6.98 -2.02
N LEU A 54 14.91 -6.15 -2.93
CA LEU A 54 15.98 -5.21 -2.61
C LEU A 54 15.52 -4.17 -1.59
N LEU A 55 14.36 -3.55 -1.84
CA LEU A 55 13.85 -2.45 -1.02
C LEU A 55 13.30 -2.94 0.33
N ASP A 56 12.80 -4.17 0.41
CA ASP A 56 12.40 -4.79 1.69
C ASP A 56 13.57 -5.48 2.43
N GLY A 57 14.77 -5.55 1.84
CA GLY A 57 15.92 -6.23 2.44
C GLY A 57 15.86 -7.78 2.42
N ARG A 58 15.10 -8.38 1.51
CA ARG A 58 14.92 -9.83 1.34
C ARG A 58 15.89 -10.42 0.31
N TYR A 59 17.17 -10.51 0.68
CA TYR A 59 18.23 -10.92 -0.25
C TYR A 59 18.26 -12.40 -0.62
N SER A 60 17.52 -13.25 0.10
CA SER A 60 17.40 -14.69 -0.15
C SER A 60 16.94 -15.00 -1.58
N LEU A 61 16.07 -14.16 -2.16
CA LEU A 61 15.65 -14.26 -3.56
C LEU A 61 16.84 -14.19 -4.53
N PHE A 62 17.72 -13.22 -4.35
CA PHE A 62 18.88 -13.01 -5.21
C PHE A 62 19.90 -14.16 -5.11
N GLN A 63 19.99 -14.83 -3.96
CA GLN A 63 20.89 -15.99 -3.83
C GLN A 63 20.39 -17.24 -4.58
N GLN A 64 19.08 -17.30 -4.88
CA GLN A 64 18.43 -18.44 -5.54
C GLN A 64 18.23 -18.22 -7.05
N VAL A 65 18.13 -16.97 -7.49
CA VAL A 65 17.87 -16.61 -8.89
C VAL A 65 19.20 -16.46 -9.65
N PRO A 66 19.37 -17.05 -10.84
CA PRO A 66 20.52 -16.77 -11.69
C PRO A 66 20.42 -15.36 -12.28
N PHE A 67 21.43 -14.52 -12.02
CA PHE A 67 21.64 -13.23 -12.68
C PHE A 67 23.13 -12.85 -12.60
N ARG A 68 23.59 -11.93 -13.44
CA ARG A 68 24.95 -11.39 -13.37
C ARG A 68 25.02 -10.13 -12.52
N ARG A 69 24.13 -9.18 -12.81
CA ARG A 69 24.09 -7.85 -12.20
C ARG A 69 22.66 -7.36 -12.09
N PHE A 70 22.32 -6.69 -11.00
CA PHE A 70 21.05 -6.00 -10.83
C PHE A 70 21.34 -4.57 -10.37
N VAL A 71 20.72 -3.57 -10.99
CA VAL A 71 20.96 -2.15 -10.69
C VAL A 71 19.61 -1.46 -10.49
N LEU A 72 19.51 -0.67 -9.43
CA LEU A 72 18.38 0.22 -9.17
C LEU A 72 18.92 1.64 -9.02
N GLU A 73 18.43 2.56 -9.84
CA GLU A 73 18.80 3.98 -9.81
C GLU A 73 17.65 4.84 -9.29
N LEU A 74 17.98 5.85 -8.47
CA LEU A 74 17.03 6.78 -7.87
C LEU A 74 17.08 8.16 -8.53
N THR A 75 16.08 8.99 -8.24
CA THR A 75 15.97 10.36 -8.78
C THR A 75 17.06 11.33 -8.34
N ASP A 76 17.85 11.01 -7.31
CA ASP A 76 18.98 11.83 -6.82
C ASP A 76 20.34 11.42 -7.43
N ASP A 77 20.33 10.63 -8.50
CA ASP A 77 21.51 10.03 -9.14
C ASP A 77 22.27 9.04 -8.23
N SER A 78 21.64 8.58 -7.15
CA SER A 78 22.16 7.42 -6.43
C SER A 78 21.75 6.12 -7.11
N LYS A 79 22.61 5.10 -7.00
CA LYS A 79 22.34 3.77 -7.52
C LYS A 79 22.85 2.69 -6.59
N VAL A 80 22.10 1.58 -6.52
CA VAL A 80 22.51 0.36 -5.84
C VAL A 80 22.73 -0.71 -6.88
N GLU A 81 23.89 -1.35 -6.81
CA GLU A 81 24.27 -2.46 -7.68
C GLU A 81 24.43 -3.73 -6.85
N LEU A 82 23.83 -4.82 -7.32
CA LEU A 82 23.93 -6.16 -6.76
C LEU A 82 24.64 -7.06 -7.76
N THR A 83 25.64 -7.80 -7.29
CA THR A 83 26.34 -8.83 -8.07
C THR A 83 26.51 -10.12 -7.27
N LEU A 84 26.59 -11.25 -7.98
CA LEU A 84 26.86 -12.54 -7.37
C LEU A 84 28.37 -12.79 -7.28
N GLY A 85 28.86 -13.05 -6.07
CA GLY A 85 30.21 -13.52 -5.82
C GLY A 85 30.42 -14.98 -6.21
N PRO A 86 31.68 -15.45 -6.22
CA PRO A 86 32.01 -16.83 -6.58
C PRO A 86 31.40 -17.84 -5.60
N LYS A 87 30.97 -19.00 -6.11
CA LYS A 87 30.52 -20.12 -5.26
C LYS A 87 31.68 -20.58 -4.36
N LYS A 88 31.58 -20.40 -3.03
CA LYS A 88 32.60 -20.92 -2.09
C LYS A 88 32.78 -22.44 -2.27
N ALA A 89 34.01 -22.92 -2.46
CA ALA A 89 34.30 -24.35 -2.42
C ALA A 89 34.08 -24.88 -1.00
N SER A 90 33.48 -26.07 -0.85
CA SER A 90 33.25 -26.74 0.43
C SER A 90 33.77 -28.15 0.25
N ARG A 91 34.48 -28.65 1.26
CA ARG A 91 35.03 -30.00 1.32
C ARG A 91 33.97 -31.04 1.71
N ASP A 92 32.76 -30.63 2.09
CA ASP A 92 31.75 -31.52 2.64
C ASP A 92 30.63 -31.84 1.64
N LYS A 93 30.52 -33.11 1.25
CA LYS A 93 29.64 -33.59 0.17
C LYS A 93 28.15 -33.68 0.54
N ARG A 94 27.80 -33.55 1.84
CA ARG A 94 26.42 -33.73 2.34
C ARG A 94 25.56 -32.47 2.37
N ASN A 95 26.13 -31.28 2.09
CA ASN A 95 25.41 -30.01 2.12
C ASN A 95 25.71 -29.24 0.81
N GLN A 96 24.99 -29.58 -0.27
CA GLN A 96 25.20 -28.99 -1.61
C GLN A 96 24.48 -27.65 -1.83
N ASP A 97 23.63 -27.20 -0.90
CA ASP A 97 22.98 -25.88 -0.96
C ASP A 97 23.94 -24.79 -0.52
N LYS A 98 24.90 -24.46 -1.39
CA LYS A 98 25.77 -23.30 -1.21
C LYS A 98 25.05 -22.06 -1.70
N ALA A 99 24.58 -21.24 -0.76
CA ALA A 99 24.22 -19.86 -1.05
C ALA A 99 25.41 -19.15 -1.73
N ARG A 100 25.14 -18.47 -2.85
CA ARG A 100 26.13 -17.59 -3.49
C ARG A 100 26.31 -16.35 -2.61
N LEU A 101 27.54 -15.88 -2.49
CA LEU A 101 27.81 -14.60 -1.83
C LEU A 101 27.17 -13.49 -2.65
N LEU A 102 26.57 -12.51 -1.99
CA LEU A 102 25.96 -11.36 -2.64
C LEU A 102 26.80 -10.12 -2.31
N HIS A 103 27.13 -9.32 -3.31
CA HIS A 103 27.82 -8.04 -3.11
C HIS A 103 26.89 -6.90 -3.51
N LEU A 104 26.64 -5.98 -2.59
CA LEU A 104 25.97 -4.70 -2.84
C LEU A 104 27.03 -3.61 -2.96
N THR A 105 26.86 -2.72 -3.91
CA THR A 105 27.68 -1.51 -4.05
C THR A 105 26.76 -0.32 -4.19
N TYR A 106 26.92 0.67 -3.31
CA TYR A 106 26.20 1.93 -3.39
C TYR A 106 27.04 3.00 -4.07
N PHE A 107 26.41 3.74 -4.96
CA PHE A 107 27.02 4.90 -5.60
C PHE A 107 26.13 6.11 -5.35
N HIS A 108 26.75 7.24 -5.02
CA HIS A 108 26.08 8.54 -4.92
C HIS A 108 26.79 9.53 -5.84
N LYS A 109 26.05 10.12 -6.80
CA LYS A 109 26.60 11.05 -7.81
C LYS A 109 27.83 10.49 -8.54
N GLY A 110 27.75 9.21 -8.91
CA GLY A 110 28.80 8.50 -9.63
C GLY A 110 30.02 8.09 -8.81
N LYS A 111 30.10 8.43 -7.52
CA LYS A 111 31.16 7.96 -6.63
C LYS A 111 30.71 6.71 -5.89
N GLU A 112 31.54 5.67 -5.95
CA GLU A 112 31.39 4.48 -5.11
C GLU A 112 31.57 4.89 -3.64
N VAL A 113 30.61 4.53 -2.80
CA VAL A 113 30.61 4.89 -1.38
C VAL A 113 31.18 3.75 -0.55
N GLU A 114 30.57 2.56 -0.60
CA GLU A 114 31.00 1.42 0.20
C GLU A 114 30.42 0.09 -0.33
N PRO A 115 31.25 -0.93 -0.58
CA PRO A 115 30.78 -2.28 -0.89
C PRO A 115 30.34 -3.02 0.39
N TYR A 116 29.26 -3.80 0.29
CA TYR A 116 28.71 -4.60 1.39
C TYR A 116 28.49 -6.04 0.92
N GLU A 117 29.04 -7.01 1.66
CA GLU A 117 28.78 -8.44 1.41
C GLU A 117 27.57 -8.87 2.24
N VAL A 118 26.51 -9.31 1.56
CA VAL A 118 25.33 -9.81 2.27
C VAL A 118 25.65 -11.17 2.87
N PRO A 119 25.35 -11.36 4.17
CA PRO A 119 25.40 -12.66 4.82
C PRO A 119 24.59 -13.72 4.06
N ALA A 120 24.98 -15.00 4.18
CA ALA A 120 24.25 -16.06 3.51
C ALA A 120 22.83 -16.18 4.12
N ASN A 121 21.83 -16.58 3.33
CA ASN A 121 20.46 -16.76 3.84
C ASN A 121 20.39 -17.71 5.05
N LYS A 122 21.26 -18.72 5.08
CA LYS A 122 21.41 -19.63 6.21
C LYS A 122 21.78 -18.89 7.51
N ASP A 123 22.56 -17.82 7.42
CA ASP A 123 22.98 -17.01 8.56
C ASP A 123 21.79 -16.22 9.13
N VAL A 124 20.92 -15.69 8.26
CA VAL A 124 19.70 -14.96 8.65
C VAL A 124 18.67 -15.89 9.30
N VAL A 125 18.39 -17.05 8.71
CA VAL A 125 17.48 -18.07 9.29
C VAL A 125 17.99 -18.52 10.66
N SER A 126 19.30 -18.79 10.78
CA SER A 126 19.90 -19.21 12.05
C SER A 126 19.80 -18.12 13.13
N MET A 127 19.87 -16.84 12.73
CA MET A 127 19.70 -15.72 13.65
C MET A 127 18.25 -15.51 14.07
N ALA A 128 17.30 -15.65 13.14
CA ALA A 128 15.87 -15.65 13.45
C ALA A 128 15.50 -16.78 14.42
N ASP A 129 16.05 -17.99 14.23
CA ASP A 129 15.90 -19.10 15.19
C ASP A 129 16.47 -18.74 16.58
N ALA A 130 17.64 -18.09 16.62
CA ALA A 130 18.27 -17.66 17.87
C ALA A 130 17.48 -16.57 18.62
N ILE A 131 16.86 -15.65 17.88
CA ILE A 131 15.97 -14.61 18.39
C ILE A 131 14.68 -15.24 18.93
N ALA A 132 14.01 -16.07 18.12
CA ALA A 132 12.76 -16.74 18.49
C ALA A 132 12.93 -17.59 19.76
N ALA A 133 14.06 -18.26 19.94
CA ALA A 133 14.35 -19.03 21.14
C ALA A 133 14.40 -18.19 22.44
N ARG A 134 14.47 -16.86 22.35
CA ARG A 134 14.64 -15.94 23.48
C ARG A 134 13.49 -14.95 23.63
N ILE A 135 12.56 -14.95 22.68
CA ILE A 135 11.41 -14.07 22.67
C ILE A 135 10.15 -14.93 22.82
N PRO A 136 9.53 -14.94 24.02
CA PRO A 136 8.46 -15.89 24.35
C PRO A 136 7.24 -15.87 23.43
N TRP A 137 6.98 -14.73 22.76
CA TRP A 137 5.86 -14.54 21.85
C TRP A 137 6.25 -14.67 20.37
N VAL A 138 7.49 -15.06 20.05
CA VAL A 138 7.94 -15.34 18.69
C VAL A 138 8.20 -16.84 18.55
N ASN A 139 7.41 -17.52 17.71
CA ASN A 139 7.44 -18.97 17.56
C ASN A 139 7.74 -19.38 16.12
N ARG A 140 8.50 -20.46 15.92
CA ARG A 140 8.78 -20.99 14.58
C ARG A 140 7.54 -21.70 14.06
N ALA A 141 7.02 -21.26 12.91
CA ALA A 141 5.81 -21.79 12.29
C ALA A 141 6.08 -22.68 11.07
N GLY A 142 7.32 -22.69 10.57
CA GLY A 142 7.75 -23.52 9.45
C GLY A 142 9.21 -23.25 9.06
N ASP A 143 9.64 -23.80 7.92
CA ASP A 143 10.99 -23.54 7.43
C ASP A 143 11.13 -22.11 6.93
N GLY A 144 11.88 -21.30 7.69
CA GLY A 144 12.10 -19.88 7.39
C GLY A 144 10.92 -18.97 7.71
N VAL A 145 9.95 -19.43 8.51
CA VAL A 145 8.76 -18.65 8.89
C VAL A 145 8.53 -18.75 10.41
N TRP A 146 8.24 -17.60 11.02
CA TRP A 146 7.91 -17.42 12.43
C TRP A 146 6.57 -16.74 12.60
N THR A 147 6.02 -16.73 13.81
CA THR A 147 4.80 -16.02 14.19
C THR A 147 5.06 -15.10 15.37
N ASP A 148 4.48 -13.91 15.35
CA ASP A 148 4.48 -12.96 16.46
C ASP A 148 3.10 -12.89 17.13
N GLU A 149 2.99 -13.43 18.34
CA GLU A 149 1.73 -13.54 19.08
C GLU A 149 1.21 -12.19 19.62
N ARG A 150 2.05 -11.16 19.72
CA ARG A 150 1.62 -9.82 20.17
C ARG A 150 0.91 -9.04 19.08
N ALA A 151 1.32 -9.27 17.83
CA ALA A 151 0.78 -8.61 16.64
C ALA A 151 -0.40 -9.39 16.02
N GLY A 152 -1.10 -10.21 16.81
CA GLY A 152 -2.20 -11.02 16.31
C GLY A 152 -1.74 -12.21 15.46
N MET A 153 -0.64 -12.87 15.85
CA MET A 153 -0.10 -14.07 15.20
C MET A 153 0.36 -13.83 13.75
N GLU A 154 0.95 -12.66 13.51
CA GLU A 154 1.50 -12.28 12.20
C GLU A 154 2.60 -13.26 11.79
N LEU A 155 2.53 -13.80 10.57
CA LEU A 155 3.58 -14.65 10.00
C LEU A 155 4.72 -13.77 9.47
N LEU A 156 5.93 -14.04 9.95
CA LEU A 156 7.13 -13.26 9.68
C LEU A 156 8.22 -14.13 9.04
N ALA A 157 8.88 -13.60 8.01
CA ALA A 157 10.08 -14.20 7.45
C ALA A 157 11.29 -14.05 8.39
N ALA A 158 12.36 -14.81 8.14
CA ALA A 158 13.60 -14.74 8.94
C ALA A 158 14.14 -13.31 9.04
N GLU A 159 14.15 -12.61 7.91
CA GLU A 159 14.59 -11.22 7.78
C GLU A 159 13.76 -10.27 8.64
N GLU A 160 12.44 -10.50 8.74
CA GLU A 160 11.52 -9.66 9.51
C GLU A 160 11.67 -9.90 11.02
N ILE A 161 11.86 -11.16 11.44
CA ILE A 161 12.20 -11.47 12.83
C ILE A 161 13.49 -10.76 13.23
N VAL A 162 14.53 -10.88 12.40
CA VAL A 162 15.80 -10.21 12.64
C VAL A 162 15.61 -8.70 12.71
N ALA A 163 14.89 -8.09 11.77
CA ALA A 163 14.70 -6.65 11.72
C ALA A 163 13.94 -6.11 12.94
N ARG A 164 12.89 -6.80 13.40
CA ARG A 164 12.03 -6.35 14.50
C ARG A 164 12.65 -6.55 15.87
N TYR A 165 13.36 -7.66 16.05
CA TYR A 165 13.63 -8.20 17.38
C TYR A 165 15.10 -8.29 17.76
N ARG A 166 16.01 -8.02 16.82
CA ARG A 166 17.46 -8.09 17.07
C ARG A 166 17.89 -7.26 18.27
N ASP A 167 17.32 -6.06 18.44
CA ASP A 167 17.72 -5.14 19.51
C ASP A 167 17.13 -5.52 20.88
N GLU A 168 16.13 -6.42 20.92
CA GLU A 168 15.56 -6.95 22.16
C GLU A 168 16.37 -8.10 22.76
N VAL A 169 17.30 -8.68 21.99
CA VAL A 169 18.13 -9.81 22.44
C VAL A 169 19.58 -9.32 22.65
N PRO A 170 20.21 -9.63 23.80
CA PRO A 170 21.60 -9.24 24.03
C PRO A 170 22.53 -9.76 22.92
N ILE A 171 23.26 -8.86 22.26
CA ILE A 171 24.15 -9.14 21.11
C ILE A 171 25.10 -10.33 21.35
N ARG A 172 25.58 -10.52 22.59
CA ARG A 172 26.47 -11.63 22.96
C ARG A 172 25.85 -13.03 22.83
N LEU A 173 24.52 -13.10 22.76
CA LEU A 173 23.75 -14.34 22.71
C LEU A 173 23.25 -14.65 21.29
N LEU A 174 23.44 -13.71 20.36
CA LEU A 174 23.18 -13.90 18.94
C LEU A 174 24.45 -14.41 18.25
N PRO A 175 24.35 -15.23 17.19
CA PRO A 175 25.48 -15.47 16.30
C PRO A 175 26.09 -14.12 15.87
N ASP A 176 27.42 -13.99 15.78
CA ASP A 176 28.04 -12.77 15.25
C ASP A 176 27.94 -12.80 13.72
N PRO A 177 27.18 -11.91 13.07
CA PRO A 177 26.81 -12.18 11.70
C PRO A 177 27.48 -11.25 10.67
N GLY A 178 28.18 -10.20 11.10
CA GLY A 178 28.44 -9.06 10.21
C GLY A 178 27.17 -8.37 9.67
N LEU A 179 25.98 -8.67 10.23
CA LEU A 179 24.63 -8.28 9.75
C LEU A 179 24.23 -6.83 10.03
N ALA A 180 25.14 -5.95 10.46
CA ALA A 180 24.75 -4.55 10.56
C ALA A 180 24.65 -4.01 9.13
N ASP A 181 23.42 -3.90 8.61
CA ASP A 181 23.19 -3.24 7.33
C ASP A 181 23.89 -1.88 7.37
N PRO A 182 24.70 -1.56 6.36
CA PRO A 182 25.44 -0.31 6.35
C PRO A 182 24.47 0.86 6.38
N VAL A 183 24.90 1.97 6.97
CA VAL A 183 24.04 3.15 7.20
C VAL A 183 23.35 3.59 5.90
N TRP A 184 24.08 3.58 4.78
CA TRP A 184 23.54 3.95 3.47
C TRP A 184 22.37 3.05 3.02
N LEU A 185 22.37 1.76 3.36
CA LEU A 185 21.34 0.80 2.94
C LEU A 185 20.06 0.96 3.78
N LYS A 186 20.20 1.30 5.07
CA LYS A 186 19.07 1.72 5.90
C LYS A 186 18.47 3.02 5.38
N GLU A 187 19.30 4.05 5.18
CA GLU A 187 18.84 5.33 4.65
C GLU A 187 18.16 5.21 3.29
N LEU A 188 18.62 4.32 2.42
CA LEU A 188 18.00 4.09 1.11
C LEU A 188 16.59 3.51 1.25
N ARG A 189 16.41 2.50 2.11
CA ARG A 189 15.09 1.89 2.35
C ARG A 189 14.14 2.84 3.05
N ASP A 190 14.66 3.70 3.92
CA ASP A 190 13.84 4.75 4.57
C ASP A 190 13.40 5.84 3.59
N LYS A 191 14.18 6.07 2.51
CA LYS A 191 13.87 7.07 1.48
C LYS A 191 12.96 6.54 0.36
N VAL A 192 12.85 5.23 0.17
CA VAL A 192 12.12 4.62 -0.95
C VAL A 192 11.13 3.59 -0.44
N ASN A 193 9.85 3.94 -0.49
CA ASN A 193 8.77 3.01 -0.14
C ASN A 193 8.43 2.10 -1.32
N VAL A 194 8.16 0.82 -1.06
CA VAL A 194 7.71 -0.16 -2.05
C VAL A 194 6.47 -0.89 -1.55
N HIS A 195 5.57 -1.29 -2.46
CA HIS A 195 4.41 -2.12 -2.16
C HIS A 195 4.13 -3.11 -3.29
N LEU A 196 4.19 -4.41 -3.02
CA LEU A 196 3.93 -5.46 -4.02
C LEU A 196 2.50 -5.99 -3.93
N ILE A 197 1.79 -5.94 -5.04
CA ILE A 197 0.50 -6.59 -5.25
C ILE A 197 0.70 -7.79 -6.19
N ALA A 198 0.81 -8.97 -5.58
CA ALA A 198 0.99 -10.24 -6.29
C ALA A 198 -0.29 -10.66 -7.05
N ALA A 199 -0.12 -11.50 -8.08
CA ALA A 199 -1.21 -12.07 -8.86
C ALA A 199 -2.27 -12.76 -7.97
N GLN A 200 -1.83 -13.67 -7.10
CA GLN A 200 -2.71 -14.29 -6.10
C GLN A 200 -2.82 -13.40 -4.87
N ARG A 201 -3.99 -12.78 -4.70
CA ARG A 201 -4.26 -11.78 -3.64
C ARG A 201 -5.54 -12.01 -2.84
N LEU A 202 -6.32 -13.06 -3.11
CA LEU A 202 -7.56 -13.33 -2.35
C LEU A 202 -7.33 -14.07 -1.05
N LEU A 203 -6.39 -15.01 -1.04
CA LEU A 203 -6.23 -15.93 0.07
C LEU A 203 -4.91 -15.67 0.78
N ARG A 204 -4.97 -15.53 2.10
CA ARG A 204 -3.81 -15.49 2.99
C ARG A 204 -3.89 -16.68 3.92
N VAL A 205 -2.81 -17.42 4.06
CA VAL A 205 -2.75 -18.54 5.01
C VAL A 205 -2.29 -17.98 6.35
N THR A 206 -3.03 -18.28 7.41
CA THR A 206 -2.67 -17.95 8.79
C THR A 206 -2.65 -19.23 9.61
N ASN A 207 -1.73 -19.35 10.56
CA ASN A 207 -1.67 -20.49 11.48
C ASN A 207 -2.28 -20.08 12.82
N ASP A 208 -3.56 -19.70 12.80
CA ASP A 208 -4.23 -19.08 13.94
C ASP A 208 -4.85 -20.15 14.88
N ASP A 209 -4.17 -20.44 16.01
CA ASP A 209 -4.71 -20.63 17.39
C ASP A 209 -3.71 -21.40 18.31
N PRO A 210 -2.98 -20.74 19.24
CA PRO A 210 -2.03 -21.40 20.16
C PRO A 210 -2.72 -22.24 21.24
N ARG A 211 -4.02 -22.06 21.46
CA ARG A 211 -4.77 -22.71 22.56
C ARG A 211 -5.48 -23.99 22.14
N ARG A 212 -5.42 -24.36 20.85
CA ARG A 212 -6.01 -25.58 20.30
C ARG A 212 -4.99 -26.33 19.45
N TYR A 213 -4.28 -27.27 20.08
CA TYR A 213 -3.24 -28.16 19.53
C TYR A 213 -3.66 -29.05 18.31
N ARG A 214 -4.75 -28.76 17.58
CA ARG A 214 -5.29 -29.62 16.51
C ARG A 214 -5.89 -28.94 15.28
N THR A 215 -5.83 -27.62 15.12
CA THR A 215 -6.36 -26.98 13.91
C THR A 215 -5.21 -26.56 13.00
N GLY A 216 -5.16 -27.12 11.79
CA GLY A 216 -4.15 -26.76 10.78
C GLY A 216 -4.31 -25.33 10.23
N PRO A 217 -3.47 -24.95 9.24
CA PRO A 217 -3.52 -23.63 8.60
C PRO A 217 -4.94 -23.22 8.21
N ARG A 218 -5.34 -22.01 8.60
CA ARG A 218 -6.61 -21.38 8.22
C ARG A 218 -6.39 -20.40 7.09
N THR A 219 -7.15 -20.59 6.02
CA THR A 219 -7.20 -19.66 4.91
C THR A 219 -8.13 -18.51 5.26
N ILE A 220 -7.61 -17.28 5.27
CA ILE A 220 -8.38 -16.05 5.44
C ILE A 220 -8.61 -15.42 4.07
N PHE A 221 -9.85 -14.99 3.83
CA PHE A 221 -10.22 -14.20 2.66
C PHE A 221 -9.82 -12.74 2.90
N THR A 222 -8.92 -12.22 2.07
CA THR A 222 -8.39 -10.85 2.14
C THR A 222 -9.50 -9.80 2.10
N VAL A 223 -10.60 -10.08 1.40
CA VAL A 223 -11.77 -9.19 1.35
C VAL A 223 -12.41 -8.97 2.73
N LEU A 224 -12.42 -9.98 3.60
CA LEU A 224 -12.96 -9.86 4.96
C LEU A 224 -12.01 -9.08 5.87
N ASP A 225 -10.69 -9.21 5.67
CA ASP A 225 -9.70 -8.38 6.37
C ASP A 225 -9.86 -6.91 5.99
N TYR A 226 -10.07 -6.64 4.70
CA TYR A 226 -10.22 -5.27 4.21
C TYR A 226 -11.52 -4.63 4.66
N ALA A 227 -12.61 -5.41 4.77
CA ALA A 227 -13.84 -4.93 5.40
C ALA A 227 -13.60 -4.46 6.84
N ARG A 228 -12.85 -5.24 7.63
CA ARG A 228 -12.49 -4.87 9.01
C ARG A 228 -11.54 -3.66 9.06
N ASP A 229 -10.56 -3.60 8.18
CA ASP A 229 -9.61 -2.47 8.11
C ASP A 229 -10.32 -1.14 7.80
N VAL A 230 -11.30 -1.14 6.89
CA VAL A 230 -12.16 0.03 6.62
C VAL A 230 -12.89 0.48 7.86
N GLN A 231 -13.52 -0.45 8.57
CA GLN A 231 -14.27 -0.15 9.78
C GLN A 231 -13.39 0.54 10.83
N VAL A 232 -12.16 0.02 11.05
CA VAL A 232 -11.19 0.63 11.97
C VAL A 232 -10.85 2.05 11.54
N ARG A 233 -10.56 2.27 10.26
CA ARG A 233 -10.23 3.60 9.72
C ARG A 233 -11.38 4.60 9.84
N ILE A 234 -12.61 4.15 9.63
CA ILE A 234 -13.81 4.96 9.83
C ILE A 234 -13.91 5.36 11.29
N ASN A 235 -13.81 4.40 12.20
CA ASN A 235 -13.92 4.64 13.64
C ASN A 235 -12.85 5.63 14.13
N ASP A 236 -11.59 5.45 13.72
CA ASP A 236 -10.49 6.36 14.06
C ASP A 236 -10.74 7.78 13.52
N THR A 237 -11.26 7.89 12.30
CA THR A 237 -11.54 9.19 11.69
C THR A 237 -12.75 9.86 12.33
N MET A 238 -13.79 9.10 12.68
CA MET A 238 -14.95 9.60 13.41
C MET A 238 -14.59 10.05 14.83
N ALA A 239 -13.66 9.38 15.50
CA ALA A 239 -13.15 9.81 16.80
C ALA A 239 -12.45 11.17 16.70
N ARG A 240 -11.60 11.38 15.67
CA ARG A 240 -10.97 12.68 15.39
C ARG A 240 -12.00 13.74 15.04
N TYR A 241 -13.00 13.41 14.22
CA TYR A 241 -14.11 14.31 13.89
C TYR A 241 -14.86 14.76 15.15
N GLY A 242 -15.17 13.84 16.05
CA GLY A 242 -15.83 14.13 17.33
C GLY A 242 -15.00 15.06 18.22
N GLN A 243 -13.69 14.80 18.34
CA GLN A 243 -12.76 15.66 19.09
C GLN A 243 -12.71 17.09 18.50
N GLN A 244 -12.61 17.20 17.17
CA GLN A 244 -12.60 18.49 16.48
C GLN A 244 -13.92 19.24 16.68
N SER A 245 -15.07 18.55 16.56
CA SER A 245 -16.38 19.16 16.80
C SER A 245 -16.47 19.72 18.21
N GLN A 246 -16.11 18.91 19.21
CA GLN A 246 -16.18 19.31 20.61
C GLN A 246 -15.30 20.55 20.90
N SER A 247 -14.10 20.61 20.34
CA SER A 247 -13.20 21.77 20.50
C SER A 247 -13.79 23.05 19.88
N LEU A 248 -14.37 22.95 18.69
CA LEU A 248 -15.00 24.10 18.01
C LEU A 248 -16.26 24.56 18.75
N ASP A 249 -17.08 23.63 19.22
CA ASP A 249 -18.31 23.92 19.97
C ASP A 249 -18.01 24.57 21.34
N GLN A 250 -16.97 24.11 22.05
CA GLN A 250 -16.54 24.72 23.32
C GLN A 250 -16.00 26.14 23.16
N SER A 251 -15.27 26.40 22.07
CA SER A 251 -14.70 27.72 21.79
C SER A 251 -15.70 28.67 21.11
N PHE A 252 -16.86 28.18 20.67
CA PHE A 252 -17.85 28.95 19.90
C PHE A 252 -18.28 30.25 20.59
N PRO A 253 -18.68 30.28 21.88
CA PRO A 253 -19.14 31.54 22.51
C PRO A 253 -18.04 32.60 22.59
N GLN A 254 -16.81 32.18 22.92
CA GLN A 254 -15.66 33.07 22.97
C GLN A 254 -15.30 33.60 21.58
N ARG A 255 -15.34 32.74 20.57
CA ARG A 255 -15.10 33.16 19.18
C ARG A 255 -16.17 34.13 18.72
N LEU A 256 -17.46 33.86 18.95
CA LEU A 256 -18.56 34.75 18.59
C LEU A 256 -18.46 36.14 19.24
N LEU A 257 -18.06 36.21 20.52
CA LEU A 257 -17.90 37.49 21.24
C LEU A 257 -16.67 38.28 20.79
N ASN A 258 -15.57 37.59 20.45
CA ASN A 258 -14.30 38.21 20.09
C ASN A 258 -14.14 38.44 18.59
N SER A 259 -14.95 37.77 17.78
CA SER A 259 -14.88 37.83 16.34
C SER A 259 -15.44 39.17 15.85
N ARG A 260 -14.54 40.08 15.47
CA ARG A 260 -14.82 41.10 14.46
C ARG A 260 -14.89 40.45 13.08
N THR A 261 -15.71 39.41 12.92
CA THR A 261 -15.82 38.65 11.67
C THR A 261 -16.16 39.65 10.58
N ALA A 262 -15.32 39.72 9.54
CA ALA A 262 -15.66 40.48 8.35
C ALA A 262 -17.01 39.97 7.86
N MET A 263 -18.02 40.85 7.77
CA MET A 263 -19.33 40.48 7.26
C MET A 263 -19.15 39.78 5.92
N LEU A 264 -19.44 38.48 5.87
CA LEU A 264 -19.54 37.79 4.60
C LEU A 264 -20.78 38.33 3.89
N PRO A 265 -20.68 38.72 2.61
CA PRO A 265 -21.85 39.04 1.82
C PRO A 265 -22.84 37.87 1.89
N ALA A 266 -24.14 38.17 2.00
CA ALA A 266 -25.19 37.15 2.10
C ALA A 266 -25.11 36.12 0.95
N GLU A 267 -24.71 36.56 -0.23
CA GLU A 267 -24.47 35.70 -1.40
C GLU A 267 -23.32 34.71 -1.18
N THR A 268 -22.21 35.14 -0.60
CA THR A 268 -21.07 34.27 -0.26
C THR A 268 -21.45 33.26 0.82
N LEU A 269 -22.23 33.68 1.82
CA LEU A 269 -22.74 32.80 2.86
C LEU A 269 -23.65 31.72 2.27
N LYS A 270 -24.58 32.10 1.39
CA LYS A 270 -25.47 31.18 0.67
C LYS A 270 -24.68 30.13 -0.11
N GLN A 271 -23.68 30.55 -0.90
CA GLN A 271 -22.85 29.63 -1.68
C GLN A 271 -22.08 28.62 -0.81
N ARG A 272 -21.56 29.06 0.35
CA ARG A 272 -20.88 28.15 1.28
C ARG A 272 -21.84 27.15 1.92
N MET A 273 -23.05 27.58 2.27
CA MET A 273 -24.08 26.70 2.83
C MET A 273 -24.55 25.65 1.83
N GLU A 274 -24.76 26.03 0.57
CA GLU A 274 -25.09 25.08 -0.51
C GLU A 274 -23.97 24.04 -0.71
N LYS A 275 -22.70 24.46 -0.65
CA LYS A 275 -21.55 23.53 -0.68
C LYS A 275 -21.52 22.58 0.51
N LEU A 276 -21.85 23.07 1.71
CA LEU A 276 -21.93 22.25 2.92
C LEU A 276 -23.04 21.20 2.82
N ASP A 277 -24.21 21.56 2.33
CA ASP A 277 -25.33 20.63 2.14
C ASP A 277 -24.98 19.56 1.11
N ALA A 278 -24.39 19.96 -0.03
CA ALA A 278 -23.89 19.01 -1.02
C ALA A 278 -22.87 18.04 -0.41
N ARG A 279 -21.90 18.56 0.36
CA ARG A 279 -20.88 17.75 1.03
C ARG A 279 -21.44 16.80 2.09
N ARG A 280 -22.48 17.20 2.82
CA ARG A 280 -23.16 16.31 3.79
C ARG A 280 -23.93 15.20 3.08
N ALA A 281 -24.67 15.54 2.02
CA ALA A 281 -25.39 14.56 1.20
C ALA A 281 -24.43 13.51 0.60
N ASP A 282 -23.29 13.99 0.13
CA ASP A 282 -22.20 13.21 -0.45
C ASP A 282 -21.55 12.25 0.57
N LEU A 283 -21.27 12.70 1.80
CA LEU A 283 -20.78 11.86 2.90
C LEU A 283 -21.82 10.82 3.37
N LYS A 284 -23.10 11.18 3.29
CA LYS A 284 -24.21 10.28 3.60
C LYS A 284 -24.33 9.18 2.55
N GLU A 285 -24.20 9.51 1.27
CA GLU A 285 -24.23 8.54 0.18
C GLU A 285 -23.08 7.52 0.27
N ILE A 286 -21.88 7.96 0.66
CA ILE A 286 -20.75 7.03 0.93
C ILE A 286 -21.07 6.09 2.11
N GLY A 287 -21.88 6.53 3.08
CA GLY A 287 -22.13 5.81 4.33
C GLY A 287 -21.21 6.23 5.49
N LEU A 288 -20.64 7.45 5.45
CA LEU A 288 -19.82 8.00 6.54
C LEU A 288 -20.61 8.85 7.54
N LEU A 289 -21.81 9.33 7.15
CA LEU A 289 -22.69 10.12 8.01
C LEU A 289 -24.13 9.57 7.99
N ASP A 290 -24.69 9.37 9.19
CA ASP A 290 -26.08 9.01 9.42
C ASP A 290 -26.79 10.18 10.11
N GLU A 291 -27.05 11.28 9.41
CA GLU A 291 -27.91 12.33 9.98
C GLU A 291 -29.37 12.10 9.57
N PRO A 292 -30.22 11.58 10.47
CA PRO A 292 -31.66 11.71 10.34
C PRO A 292 -32.04 13.16 10.63
N GLY A 293 -32.43 13.92 9.60
CA GLY A 293 -33.16 15.17 9.80
C GLY A 293 -32.40 16.49 9.65
N SER A 294 -31.27 16.54 8.92
CA SER A 294 -30.80 17.82 8.40
C SER A 294 -31.79 18.30 7.33
N ASN A 295 -32.77 19.13 7.71
CA ASN A 295 -33.51 19.89 6.72
C ASN A 295 -32.46 20.71 5.94
N PRO A 296 -32.47 20.66 4.58
CA PRO A 296 -31.62 21.53 3.77
C PRO A 296 -31.76 22.96 4.27
N PHE A 297 -30.67 23.71 4.30
CA PHE A 297 -30.76 25.09 4.74
C PHE A 297 -31.76 25.85 3.88
N ASP A 298 -32.68 26.59 4.50
CA ASP A 298 -33.56 27.50 3.78
C ASP A 298 -32.74 28.70 3.30
N THR A 299 -32.12 28.53 2.12
CA THR A 299 -31.28 29.56 1.51
C THR A 299 -32.08 30.81 1.12
N ALA A 300 -33.42 30.74 1.03
CA ALA A 300 -34.27 31.89 0.76
C ALA A 300 -34.37 32.81 2.00
N ALA A 301 -34.36 32.24 3.21
CA ALA A 301 -34.35 32.97 4.47
C ALA A 301 -33.03 33.73 4.75
N LEU A 302 -31.95 33.45 4.01
CA LEU A 302 -30.66 34.13 4.17
C LEU A 302 -30.70 35.60 3.74
N SER A 303 -31.62 35.95 2.83
CA SER A 303 -31.78 37.31 2.31
C SER A 303 -32.42 38.28 3.32
N THR A 304 -33.02 37.77 4.39
CA THR A 304 -33.73 38.54 5.41
C THR A 304 -32.99 38.59 6.76
N LEU A 305 -31.80 37.97 6.85
CA LEU A 305 -31.02 37.92 8.10
C LEU A 305 -30.46 39.29 8.48
N ASP A 306 -30.55 39.60 9.78
CA ASP A 306 -29.90 40.77 10.35
C ASP A 306 -28.36 40.61 10.43
N PRO A 307 -27.60 41.72 10.59
CA PRO A 307 -26.14 41.70 10.76
C PRO A 307 -25.59 40.72 11.81
N ALA A 308 -26.29 40.55 12.92
CA ALA A 308 -25.85 39.68 14.02
C ALA A 308 -26.08 38.21 13.65
N GLN A 309 -27.24 37.89 13.07
CA GLN A 309 -27.57 36.57 12.54
C GLN A 309 -26.62 36.16 11.43
N GLN A 310 -26.26 37.06 10.51
CA GLN A 310 -25.26 36.80 9.47
C GLN A 310 -23.90 36.45 10.07
N SER A 311 -23.49 37.14 11.13
CA SER A 311 -22.21 36.87 11.82
C SER A 311 -22.20 35.50 12.51
N VAL A 312 -23.32 35.13 13.16
CA VAL A 312 -23.50 33.80 13.77
C VAL A 312 -23.46 32.70 12.72
N MET A 313 -24.18 32.89 11.59
CA MET A 313 -24.21 31.92 10.50
C MET A 313 -22.86 31.78 9.81
N ALA A 314 -22.12 32.88 9.61
CA ALA A 314 -20.77 32.84 9.07
C ALA A 314 -19.83 31.97 9.92
N LEU A 315 -19.87 32.14 11.25
CA LEU A 315 -19.08 31.34 12.19
C LEU A 315 -19.52 29.87 12.19
N TYR A 316 -20.83 29.60 12.16
CA TYR A 316 -21.36 28.24 12.07
C TYR A 316 -20.91 27.50 10.81
N VAL A 317 -20.94 28.19 9.65
CA VAL A 317 -20.49 27.64 8.37
C VAL A 317 -19.00 27.34 8.42
N GLU A 318 -18.19 28.26 8.93
CA GLU A 318 -16.75 28.05 9.11
C GLU A 318 -16.46 26.84 10.00
N ASP A 319 -17.13 26.73 11.14
CA ASP A 319 -16.98 25.60 12.05
C ASP A 319 -17.38 24.28 11.40
N THR A 320 -18.51 24.26 10.70
CA THR A 320 -18.99 23.06 10.02
C THR A 320 -18.01 22.62 8.93
N GLU A 321 -17.47 23.55 8.14
CA GLU A 321 -16.46 23.25 7.13
C GLU A 321 -15.20 22.64 7.76
N GLN A 322 -14.74 23.20 8.88
CA GLN A 322 -13.58 22.68 9.62
C GLN A 322 -13.85 21.29 10.20
N LYS A 323 -15.04 21.06 10.79
CA LYS A 323 -15.44 19.74 11.30
C LYS A 323 -15.42 18.71 10.19
N LEU A 324 -16.10 18.98 9.07
CA LEU A 324 -16.19 18.03 7.95
C LEU A 324 -14.83 17.80 7.27
N SER A 325 -13.88 18.74 7.35
CA SER A 325 -12.55 18.59 6.75
C SER A 325 -11.75 17.39 7.25
N VAL A 326 -12.05 16.93 8.47
CA VAL A 326 -11.45 15.72 9.04
C VAL A 326 -11.80 14.46 8.23
N LEU A 327 -12.94 14.46 7.53
CA LEU A 327 -13.44 13.32 6.77
C LEU A 327 -12.97 13.31 5.31
N ASP A 328 -12.35 14.38 4.81
CA ASP A 328 -12.15 14.57 3.36
C ASP A 328 -11.28 13.50 2.70
N ASP A 329 -10.19 13.09 3.34
CA ASP A 329 -9.31 12.09 2.75
C ASP A 329 -9.96 10.71 2.69
N LEU A 330 -10.62 10.31 3.79
CA LEU A 330 -11.38 9.07 3.86
C LEU A 330 -12.52 9.08 2.84
N ALA A 331 -13.29 10.17 2.76
CA ALA A 331 -14.42 10.30 1.86
C ALA A 331 -14.00 10.23 0.38
N ARG A 332 -12.93 10.93 0.00
CA ARG A 332 -12.40 10.89 -1.36
C ARG A 332 -11.95 9.49 -1.77
N ARG A 333 -11.17 8.80 -0.91
CA ARG A 333 -10.71 7.43 -1.17
C ARG A 333 -11.87 6.44 -1.21
N ALA A 334 -12.82 6.58 -0.29
CA ALA A 334 -14.01 5.74 -0.21
C ALA A 334 -14.91 5.90 -1.43
N ARG A 335 -15.18 7.13 -1.88
CA ARG A 335 -15.93 7.36 -3.12
C ARG A 335 -15.26 6.71 -4.31
N LEU A 336 -13.96 6.93 -4.50
CA LEU A 336 -13.25 6.38 -5.65
C LEU A 336 -13.26 4.84 -5.64
N LEU A 337 -13.15 4.21 -4.46
CA LEU A 337 -13.33 2.77 -4.30
C LEU A 337 -14.74 2.33 -4.74
N LEU A 338 -15.77 2.94 -4.16
CA LEU A 338 -17.17 2.57 -4.40
C LEU A 338 -17.54 2.79 -5.88
N ASP A 339 -17.19 3.92 -6.47
CA ASP A 339 -17.49 4.25 -7.85
C ASP A 339 -16.83 3.26 -8.83
N ASN A 340 -15.55 2.95 -8.63
CA ASN A 340 -14.82 2.05 -9.52
C ASN A 340 -15.31 0.60 -9.43
N VAL A 341 -15.63 0.14 -8.21
CA VAL A 341 -16.12 -1.23 -7.99
C VAL A 341 -17.57 -1.38 -8.44
N ASN A 342 -18.46 -0.48 -8.02
CA ASN A 342 -19.91 -0.61 -8.29
C ASN A 342 -20.27 -0.38 -9.74
N ARG A 343 -19.48 0.41 -10.48
CA ARG A 343 -19.67 0.55 -11.93
C ARG A 343 -19.40 -0.76 -12.68
N LYS A 344 -18.59 -1.66 -12.13
CA LYS A 344 -18.23 -2.95 -12.73
C LYS A 344 -19.20 -4.06 -12.34
N PHE A 345 -19.73 -4.03 -11.11
CA PHE A 345 -20.53 -5.12 -10.57
C PHE A 345 -21.95 -5.12 -11.16
N HIS A 346 -22.48 -6.32 -11.42
CA HIS A 346 -23.83 -6.49 -11.95
C HIS A 346 -24.71 -7.15 -10.88
N HIS A 347 -25.91 -6.60 -10.66
CA HIS A 347 -26.90 -7.12 -9.68
C HIS A 347 -26.42 -7.15 -8.22
N LYS A 348 -25.26 -6.55 -7.95
CA LYS A 348 -24.65 -6.44 -6.62
C LYS A 348 -24.06 -5.06 -6.46
N HIS A 349 -24.00 -4.60 -5.22
CA HIS A 349 -23.44 -3.31 -4.87
C HIS A 349 -22.65 -3.44 -3.58
N ILE A 350 -21.49 -2.79 -3.54
CA ILE A 350 -20.70 -2.57 -2.33
C ILE A 350 -21.13 -1.25 -1.73
N ARG A 351 -21.28 -1.22 -0.41
CA ARG A 351 -21.42 0.02 0.36
C ARG A 351 -20.50 -0.03 1.57
N ILE A 352 -20.27 1.15 2.14
CA ILE A 352 -19.61 1.28 3.42
C ILE A 352 -20.69 1.42 4.50
N ASP A 353 -20.47 0.69 5.58
CA ASP A 353 -21.25 0.70 6.79
C ASP A 353 -20.31 1.04 7.95
N ARG A 354 -20.73 1.92 8.85
CA ARG A 354 -19.84 2.39 9.94
C ARG A 354 -19.60 1.31 10.97
N GLU A 355 -20.56 0.41 11.17
CA GLU A 355 -20.47 -0.68 12.13
C GLU A 355 -19.89 -1.95 11.51
N LEU A 356 -20.13 -2.21 10.22
CA LEU A 356 -19.71 -3.45 9.57
C LEU A 356 -18.52 -3.29 8.61
N GLY A 357 -18.13 -2.05 8.27
CA GLY A 357 -17.08 -1.78 7.29
C GLY A 357 -17.59 -1.92 5.86
N LEU A 358 -16.88 -2.67 5.02
CA LEU A 358 -17.39 -2.98 3.68
C LEU A 358 -18.48 -4.04 3.76
N VAL A 359 -19.59 -3.82 3.07
CA VAL A 359 -20.67 -4.81 2.95
C VAL A 359 -21.13 -4.90 1.51
N ALA A 360 -21.54 -6.11 1.11
CA ALA A 360 -22.13 -6.36 -0.20
C ALA A 360 -23.63 -6.57 -0.07
N GLU A 361 -24.37 -6.06 -1.04
CA GLU A 361 -25.80 -6.27 -1.19
C GLU A 361 -26.08 -6.81 -2.58
N GLY A 362 -26.97 -7.79 -2.67
CA GLY A 362 -27.54 -8.25 -3.93
C GLY A 362 -28.76 -7.43 -4.34
N GLU A 363 -29.51 -7.94 -5.30
CA GLU A 363 -30.77 -7.31 -5.72
C GLU A 363 -31.73 -7.09 -4.54
N GLN A 364 -32.42 -5.96 -4.57
CA GLN A 364 -33.40 -5.56 -3.54
C GLN A 364 -32.79 -5.38 -2.14
N GLY A 365 -31.48 -5.11 -2.02
CA GLY A 365 -30.82 -4.81 -0.75
C GLY A 365 -30.59 -6.03 0.14
N ARG A 366 -30.60 -7.25 -0.43
CA ARG A 366 -30.34 -8.47 0.34
C ARG A 366 -28.87 -8.53 0.75
N PRO A 367 -28.53 -8.68 2.04
CA PRO A 367 -27.15 -8.82 2.47
C PRO A 367 -26.47 -10.02 1.80
N LEU A 368 -25.23 -9.81 1.34
CA LEU A 368 -24.37 -10.84 0.76
C LEU A 368 -23.04 -10.88 1.50
N ALA A 369 -22.56 -12.08 1.80
CA ALA A 369 -21.23 -12.24 2.37
C ALA A 369 -20.15 -11.87 1.33
N LEU A 370 -19.14 -11.10 1.73
CA LEU A 370 -18.11 -10.61 0.81
C LEU A 370 -17.28 -11.74 0.18
N ASP A 371 -17.06 -12.83 0.91
CA ASP A 371 -16.40 -14.05 0.44
C ASP A 371 -17.27 -14.89 -0.52
N ALA A 372 -18.57 -14.58 -0.62
CA ALA A 372 -19.49 -15.16 -1.60
C ALA A 372 -19.55 -14.38 -2.93
N LEU A 373 -18.83 -13.25 -3.05
CA LEU A 373 -18.62 -12.59 -4.33
C LEU A 373 -17.83 -13.50 -5.28
N SER A 374 -17.97 -13.31 -6.59
CA SER A 374 -17.15 -14.01 -7.58
C SER A 374 -15.66 -13.65 -7.42
N SER A 375 -14.75 -14.51 -7.85
CA SER A 375 -13.31 -14.26 -7.72
C SER A 375 -12.86 -12.97 -8.40
N GLY A 376 -13.45 -12.63 -9.55
CA GLY A 376 -13.18 -11.37 -10.25
C GLY A 376 -13.64 -10.15 -9.45
N GLU A 377 -14.85 -10.20 -8.88
CA GLU A 377 -15.38 -9.14 -7.99
C GLU A 377 -14.48 -8.98 -6.75
N GLN A 378 -14.09 -10.08 -6.12
CA GLN A 378 -13.19 -10.03 -4.97
C GLN A 378 -11.81 -9.46 -5.35
N HIS A 379 -11.26 -9.83 -6.51
CA HIS A 379 -9.97 -9.30 -6.96
C HIS A 379 -10.01 -7.79 -7.21
N GLU A 380 -11.07 -7.31 -7.87
CA GLU A 380 -11.29 -5.87 -8.10
C GLU A 380 -11.36 -5.10 -6.78
N LEU A 381 -12.21 -5.57 -5.86
CA LEU A 381 -12.40 -4.92 -4.56
C LEU A 381 -11.10 -4.92 -3.74
N VAL A 382 -10.41 -6.07 -3.67
CA VAL A 382 -9.14 -6.20 -2.93
C VAL A 382 -8.07 -5.30 -3.54
N LEU A 383 -7.91 -5.28 -4.86
CA LEU A 383 -6.90 -4.47 -5.52
C LEU A 383 -7.14 -2.96 -5.32
N HIS A 384 -8.35 -2.49 -5.58
CA HIS A 384 -8.69 -1.07 -5.43
C HIS A 384 -8.55 -0.64 -3.97
N TYR A 385 -8.97 -1.49 -3.04
CA TYR A 385 -8.80 -1.22 -1.62
C TYR A 385 -7.33 -1.08 -1.22
N ASP A 386 -6.49 -2.03 -1.64
CA ASP A 386 -5.06 -2.03 -1.31
C ASP A 386 -4.38 -0.74 -1.81
N LEU A 387 -4.63 -0.38 -3.07
CA LEU A 387 -4.12 0.85 -3.68
C LEU A 387 -4.61 2.12 -2.97
N LEU A 388 -5.89 2.16 -2.56
CA LEU A 388 -6.48 3.37 -1.98
C LEU A 388 -6.22 3.53 -0.49
N PHE A 389 -6.08 2.46 0.29
CA PHE A 389 -6.04 2.55 1.75
C PHE A 389 -4.74 2.06 2.38
N ARG A 390 -3.97 1.22 1.69
CA ARG A 390 -2.73 0.63 2.23
C ARG A 390 -1.46 1.24 1.65
N VAL A 391 -1.54 1.85 0.47
CA VAL A 391 -0.40 2.52 -0.15
C VAL A 391 -0.25 3.96 0.37
N ARG A 392 0.97 4.30 0.80
CA ARG A 392 1.34 5.66 1.18
C ARG A 392 1.73 6.49 -0.06
N PRO A 393 1.59 7.82 -0.03
CA PRO A 393 2.14 8.68 -1.07
C PRO A 393 3.64 8.43 -1.30
N ASN A 394 4.10 8.63 -2.53
CA ASN A 394 5.48 8.41 -2.97
C ASN A 394 6.00 6.98 -2.69
N THR A 395 5.13 5.99 -2.92
CA THR A 395 5.48 4.57 -2.91
C THR A 395 5.61 4.06 -4.34
N LEU A 396 6.57 3.18 -4.61
CA LEU A 396 6.59 2.38 -5.84
C LEU A 396 5.70 1.15 -5.65
N VAL A 397 4.54 1.15 -6.29
CA VAL A 397 3.61 0.02 -6.33
C VAL A 397 3.97 -0.91 -7.47
N LEU A 398 4.19 -2.18 -7.14
CA LEU A 398 4.52 -3.24 -8.09
C LEU A 398 3.27 -4.10 -8.28
N ILE A 399 2.70 -4.14 -9.48
CA ILE A 399 1.45 -4.88 -9.73
C ILE A 399 1.73 -6.03 -10.69
N ASP A 400 1.45 -7.26 -10.26
CA ASP A 400 1.61 -8.47 -11.06
C ASP A 400 0.25 -9.06 -11.45
N GLU A 401 0.12 -9.41 -12.74
CA GLU A 401 -1.08 -9.95 -13.40
C GLU A 401 -2.40 -9.37 -12.86
N PRO A 402 -2.63 -8.05 -12.98
CA PRO A 402 -3.87 -7.43 -12.56
C PRO A 402 -5.12 -7.98 -13.28
N GLU A 403 -4.95 -8.53 -14.48
CA GLU A 403 -6.02 -9.14 -15.29
C GLU A 403 -6.57 -10.46 -14.72
N LEU A 404 -5.95 -11.03 -13.68
CA LEU A 404 -6.34 -12.33 -13.15
C LEU A 404 -7.83 -12.34 -12.76
N SER A 405 -8.58 -13.28 -13.35
CA SER A 405 -10.05 -13.42 -13.18
C SER A 405 -10.90 -12.21 -13.61
N LEU A 406 -10.37 -11.23 -14.36
CA LEU A 406 -11.13 -10.08 -14.85
C LEU A 406 -11.77 -10.33 -16.21
N HIS A 407 -13.04 -9.96 -16.36
CA HIS A 407 -13.69 -9.94 -17.67
C HIS A 407 -13.08 -8.85 -18.58
N VAL A 408 -13.09 -9.05 -19.91
CA VAL A 408 -12.45 -8.14 -20.89
C VAL A 408 -12.94 -6.69 -20.75
N ALA A 409 -14.23 -6.49 -20.47
CA ALA A 409 -14.79 -5.16 -20.24
C ALA A 409 -14.14 -4.43 -19.06
N TRP A 410 -13.80 -5.16 -17.99
CA TRP A 410 -13.15 -4.61 -16.81
C TRP A 410 -11.65 -4.39 -17.05
N GLN A 411 -11.00 -5.28 -17.80
CA GLN A 411 -9.61 -5.09 -18.23
C GLN A 411 -9.44 -3.78 -19.01
N LYS A 412 -10.36 -3.46 -19.92
CA LYS A 412 -10.35 -2.18 -20.68
C LYS A 412 -10.51 -0.94 -19.81
N ARG A 413 -11.15 -1.07 -18.64
CA ARG A 413 -11.35 0.02 -17.68
C ARG A 413 -10.24 0.12 -16.63
N PHE A 414 -9.45 -0.93 -16.48
CA PHE A 414 -8.41 -1.03 -15.46
C PHE A 414 -7.44 0.15 -15.44
N LEU A 415 -6.82 0.47 -16.58
CA LEU A 415 -5.80 1.52 -16.64
C LEU A 415 -6.39 2.92 -16.37
N PRO A 416 -7.54 3.31 -16.96
CA PRO A 416 -8.25 4.53 -16.55
C PRO A 416 -8.51 4.60 -15.04
N ASP A 417 -9.07 3.53 -14.45
CA ASP A 417 -9.37 3.50 -13.01
C ASP A 417 -8.08 3.62 -12.17
N LEU A 418 -6.99 2.96 -12.60
CA LEU A 418 -5.68 3.04 -11.95
C LEU A 418 -5.09 4.46 -11.99
N LEU A 419 -5.23 5.17 -13.12
CA LEU A 419 -4.73 6.54 -13.25
C LEU A 419 -5.48 7.49 -12.30
N GLU A 420 -6.80 7.34 -12.16
CA GLU A 420 -7.60 8.11 -11.20
C GLU A 420 -7.14 7.86 -9.75
N ILE A 421 -6.81 6.59 -9.42
CA ILE A 421 -6.29 6.22 -8.09
C ILE A 421 -4.89 6.80 -7.86
N VAL A 422 -4.00 6.70 -8.85
CA VAL A 422 -2.64 7.24 -8.80
C VAL A 422 -2.65 8.75 -8.59
N GLU A 423 -3.53 9.47 -9.29
CA GLU A 423 -3.71 10.92 -9.11
C GLU A 423 -4.21 11.26 -7.70
N THR A 424 -5.11 10.44 -7.14
CA THR A 424 -5.65 10.66 -5.80
C THR A 424 -4.65 10.32 -4.69
N ALA A 425 -3.92 9.22 -4.82
CA ALA A 425 -3.08 8.66 -3.76
C ALA A 425 -1.57 8.98 -3.90
N GLN A 426 -1.17 9.56 -5.04
CA GLN A 426 0.17 10.12 -5.30
C GLN A 426 1.32 9.12 -5.18
N PHE A 427 1.18 7.93 -5.79
CA PHE A 427 2.21 6.90 -5.86
C PHE A 427 2.63 6.59 -7.31
N ASP A 428 3.69 5.81 -7.48
CA ASP A 428 4.16 5.34 -8.79
C ASP A 428 3.81 3.87 -8.99
N VAL A 429 3.58 3.46 -10.23
CA VAL A 429 3.24 2.08 -10.58
C VAL A 429 4.24 1.51 -11.57
N LEU A 430 4.74 0.31 -11.27
CA LEU A 430 5.36 -0.57 -12.24
C LEU A 430 4.52 -1.85 -12.32
N MET A 431 3.86 -2.06 -13.45
CA MET A 431 2.89 -3.14 -13.62
C MET A 431 3.36 -4.13 -14.67
N ALA A 432 3.26 -5.42 -14.38
CA ALA A 432 3.44 -6.49 -15.35
C ALA A 432 2.08 -7.06 -15.77
N THR A 433 1.81 -7.05 -17.07
CA THR A 433 0.57 -7.61 -17.63
C THR A 433 0.85 -8.34 -18.94
N HIS A 434 0.02 -9.34 -19.21
CA HIS A 434 -0.08 -10.04 -20.49
C HIS A 434 -1.29 -9.57 -21.30
N SER A 435 -2.17 -8.75 -20.71
CA SER A 435 -3.40 -8.32 -21.35
C SER A 435 -3.20 -7.06 -22.20
N PRO A 436 -3.37 -7.14 -23.54
CA PRO A 436 -3.41 -5.95 -24.38
C PRO A 436 -4.64 -5.08 -24.08
N PHE A 437 -5.70 -5.65 -23.48
CA PHE A 437 -6.90 -4.89 -23.12
C PHE A 437 -6.66 -3.94 -21.95
N ILE A 438 -5.75 -4.26 -21.03
CA ILE A 438 -5.35 -3.36 -19.95
C ILE A 438 -4.58 -2.16 -20.49
N VAL A 439 -3.66 -2.41 -21.43
CA VAL A 439 -2.87 -1.35 -22.08
C VAL A 439 -3.78 -0.38 -22.85
N GLY A 440 -4.72 -0.93 -23.63
CA GLY A 440 -5.57 -0.12 -24.50
C GLY A 440 -4.74 0.74 -25.45
N ASP A 441 -5.06 2.03 -25.50
CA ASP A 441 -4.41 2.99 -26.41
C ASP A 441 -3.13 3.61 -25.82
N ARG A 442 -2.78 3.28 -24.56
CA ARG A 442 -1.65 3.89 -23.81
C ARG A 442 -0.32 3.16 -24.01
N SER A 443 0.03 2.92 -25.27
CA SER A 443 1.31 2.31 -25.64
C SER A 443 2.53 3.16 -25.26
N ASP A 444 2.35 4.46 -25.03
CA ASP A 444 3.34 5.40 -24.50
C ASP A 444 3.89 4.99 -23.11
N LEU A 445 3.09 4.27 -22.32
CA LEU A 445 3.44 3.78 -20.99
C LEU A 445 4.18 2.44 -21.02
N MET A 446 4.24 1.78 -22.17
CA MET A 446 4.77 0.42 -22.30
C MET A 446 6.29 0.40 -22.42
N ILE A 447 6.89 -0.60 -21.76
CA ILE A 447 8.29 -0.96 -21.92
C ILE A 447 8.35 -2.45 -22.24
N GLY A 448 8.92 -2.75 -23.40
CA GLY A 448 9.12 -4.12 -23.87
C GLY A 448 10.27 -4.79 -23.16
N LEU A 449 10.02 -5.99 -22.64
CA LEU A 449 11.06 -6.91 -22.22
C LEU A 449 11.35 -7.88 -23.36
N ASP A 450 12.57 -7.83 -23.88
CA ASP A 450 12.97 -8.63 -25.03
C ASP A 450 13.09 -10.12 -24.67
N ALA A 451 12.69 -10.97 -25.61
CA ALA A 451 12.94 -12.42 -25.53
C ALA A 451 14.21 -12.83 -26.30
N HIS A 452 14.96 -11.86 -26.82
CA HIS A 452 16.21 -12.14 -27.51
C HIS A 452 17.26 -12.62 -26.51
N LEU A 453 17.78 -13.83 -26.74
CA LEU A 453 18.84 -14.41 -25.94
C LEU A 453 20.14 -13.64 -26.19
N VAL A 454 20.83 -13.25 -25.11
CA VAL A 454 22.10 -12.50 -25.15
C VAL A 454 23.30 -13.42 -25.29
#